data_AF-A0AAW1KKH4-F1
#
_entry.id   AF-A0AAW1KKH4-F1
#
_cell.length_a   1.000
_cell.length_b   1.000
_cell.length_c   1.000
_cell.angle_alpha   90.00
_cell.angle_beta   90.00
_cell.angle_gamma   90.00
#
_symmetry.space_group_name_H-M   'P 1'
#
loop_
_entity.id
_entity.type
_entity.pdbx_description
1 polymer ?
#
loop_
_entity_poly.entity_id
_entity_poly.type
_entity_poly.pdbx_seq_one_letter_code
_entity_poly.pdbx_strand_id
1 'polypeptide(L)'
;MTTPARNGNLNVERDDSGEHAINAMACEYRRMHHFSIVFWNINGFKNLYRMDAYQEAQLKAIDIICLTETWLVGEDTALPESFNEFNIVLSSATKKKSLGRASGGLAVLYKKQLKCRIIEKTNLWICCHFQQISDRFILMSNYWKPDANIYFCTEEMSDTVNKAQIDYPNTSW
;
A
#
# COMPACT_ATOMS: atom_id res chain seq x y z
N MET A 1 -64.96 -21.94 -42.60
CA MET A 1 -63.58 -21.44 -42.74
C MET A 1 -63.16 -20.87 -41.40
N THR A 2 -62.25 -21.52 -40.68
CA THR A 2 -61.71 -21.05 -39.39
C THR A 2 -60.34 -21.70 -39.18
N THR A 3 -59.27 -20.91 -39.24
CA THR A 3 -57.88 -21.37 -39.09
C THR A 3 -57.46 -21.27 -37.62
N PRO A 4 -56.74 -22.26 -37.04
CA PRO A 4 -56.23 -22.15 -35.68
C PRO A 4 -55.09 -21.11 -35.59
N ALA A 5 -55.03 -20.40 -34.46
CA ALA A 5 -53.95 -19.45 -34.17
C ALA A 5 -52.63 -20.18 -33.84
N ARG A 6 -51.50 -19.59 -34.25
CA ARG A 6 -50.17 -20.03 -33.83
C ARG A 6 -49.78 -19.37 -32.51
N ASN A 7 -49.35 -20.16 -31.53
CA ASN A 7 -48.59 -19.64 -30.40
C ASN A 7 -47.21 -19.17 -30.91
N GLY A 8 -46.89 -17.89 -30.70
CA GLY A 8 -45.55 -17.35 -30.90
C GLY A 8 -44.77 -17.39 -29.60
N ASN A 9 -43.76 -18.27 -29.50
CA ASN A 9 -42.78 -18.17 -28.41
C ASN A 9 -41.92 -16.93 -28.64
N LEU A 10 -42.02 -15.94 -27.75
CA LEU A 10 -41.07 -14.84 -27.67
C LEU A 10 -39.78 -15.35 -27.00
N ASN A 11 -38.85 -15.83 -27.82
CA ASN A 11 -37.46 -15.91 -27.40
C ASN A 11 -36.95 -14.47 -27.17
N VAL A 12 -36.83 -14.08 -25.90
CA VAL A 12 -36.13 -12.85 -25.53
C VAL A 12 -34.63 -13.15 -25.64
N GLU A 13 -34.07 -12.83 -26.81
CA GLU A 13 -32.62 -12.79 -26.98
C GLU A 13 -32.06 -11.78 -25.97
N ARG A 14 -31.11 -12.24 -25.13
CA ARG A 14 -30.40 -11.36 -24.22
C ARG A 14 -29.30 -10.66 -25.01
N ASP A 15 -29.25 -9.35 -24.87
CA ASP A 15 -28.26 -8.52 -25.55
C ASP A 15 -26.92 -8.58 -24.80
N ASP A 16 -26.08 -9.54 -25.17
CA ASP A 16 -24.73 -9.75 -24.60
C ASP A 16 -23.80 -8.54 -24.79
N SER A 17 -24.17 -7.55 -25.62
CA SER A 17 -23.39 -6.31 -25.79
C SER A 17 -23.35 -5.48 -24.50
N GLY A 18 -24.39 -5.53 -23.66
CA GLY A 18 -24.41 -4.83 -22.38
C GLY A 18 -23.36 -5.35 -21.39
N GLU A 19 -23.19 -6.67 -21.31
CA GLU A 19 -22.17 -7.28 -20.44
C GLU A 19 -20.75 -7.08 -21.01
N HIS A 20 -20.60 -7.09 -22.34
CA HIS A 20 -19.33 -6.70 -22.99
C HIS A 20 -18.97 -5.23 -22.74
N ALA A 21 -19.94 -4.31 -22.84
CA ALA A 21 -19.74 -2.88 -22.58
C ALA A 21 -19.34 -2.61 -21.13
N ILE A 22 -20.00 -3.25 -20.15
CA ILE A 22 -19.66 -3.13 -18.73
C ILE A 22 -18.25 -3.66 -18.46
N ASN A 23 -17.88 -4.81 -19.03
CA ASN A 23 -16.54 -5.37 -18.85
C ASN A 23 -15.45 -4.55 -19.56
N ALA A 24 -15.72 -4.01 -20.75
CA ALA A 24 -14.83 -3.09 -21.45
C ALA A 24 -14.61 -1.79 -20.66
N MET A 25 -15.69 -1.17 -20.19
CA MET A 25 -15.65 0.07 -19.40
C MET A 25 -14.94 -0.16 -18.05
N ALA A 26 -15.15 -1.31 -17.40
CA ALA A 26 -14.40 -1.67 -16.18
C ALA A 26 -12.91 -1.93 -16.45
N CYS A 27 -12.56 -2.49 -17.62
CA CYS A 27 -11.18 -2.68 -18.06
C CYS A 27 -10.48 -1.33 -18.37
N GLU A 28 -11.21 -0.40 -18.98
CA GLU A 28 -10.71 0.93 -19.32
C GLU A 28 -10.59 1.85 -18.10
N TYR A 29 -11.53 1.77 -17.16
CA TYR A 29 -11.45 2.49 -15.87
C TYR A 29 -10.29 1.98 -15.01
N ARG A 30 -10.01 0.67 -15.02
CA ARG A 30 -8.79 0.08 -14.41
C ARG A 30 -7.50 0.58 -15.06
N ARG A 31 -7.55 1.12 -16.27
CA ARG A 31 -6.39 1.59 -17.05
C ARG A 31 -5.92 3.00 -16.69
N MET A 32 -6.72 3.76 -15.93
CA MET A 32 -6.43 5.16 -15.57
C MET A 32 -6.16 5.41 -14.09
N HIS A 33 -6.21 4.38 -13.24
CA HIS A 33 -5.84 4.54 -11.83
C HIS A 33 -4.31 4.59 -11.71
N HIS A 34 -3.73 5.79 -11.73
CA HIS A 34 -2.30 6.01 -11.53
C HIS A 34 -1.86 5.43 -10.18
N PHE A 35 -0.99 4.42 -10.21
CA PHE A 35 -0.42 3.86 -8.99
C PHE A 35 0.51 4.86 -8.31
N SER A 36 0.36 5.00 -6.99
CA SER A 36 0.93 6.13 -6.25
C SER A 36 1.58 5.72 -4.93
N ILE A 37 2.83 6.17 -4.74
CA ILE A 37 3.61 6.00 -3.51
C ILE A 37 4.03 7.38 -3.02
N VAL A 38 3.87 7.67 -1.73
CA VAL A 38 4.40 8.90 -1.10
C VAL A 38 5.34 8.57 0.06
N PHE A 39 6.41 9.35 0.21
CA PHE A 39 7.33 9.28 1.34
C PHE A 39 7.19 10.57 2.17
N TRP A 40 6.85 10.43 3.45
CA TRP A 40 6.52 11.57 4.32
C TRP A 40 7.19 11.42 5.69
N ASN A 41 8.05 12.39 6.05
CA ASN A 41 8.40 12.58 7.46
C ASN A 41 7.18 13.19 8.18
N ILE A 42 6.41 12.34 8.84
CA ILE A 42 5.16 12.74 9.49
C ILE A 42 5.37 13.58 10.75
N ASN A 43 6.61 13.64 11.26
CA ASN A 43 6.96 14.39 12.46
C ASN A 43 6.07 13.96 13.66
N GLY A 44 5.82 12.65 13.78
CA GLY A 44 5.09 11.99 14.85
C GLY A 44 3.71 11.44 14.44
N PHE A 45 3.47 10.15 14.66
CA PHE A 45 2.28 9.42 14.16
C PHE A 45 0.93 10.01 14.59
N LYS A 46 0.90 10.67 15.76
CA LYS A 46 -0.25 11.44 16.26
C LYS A 46 -0.77 12.51 15.30
N ASN A 47 0.01 12.90 14.28
CA ASN A 47 -0.40 13.90 13.30
C ASN A 47 -1.41 13.33 12.29
N LEU A 48 -1.48 12.00 12.07
CA LEU A 48 -2.60 11.38 11.32
C LEU A 48 -3.96 11.70 11.96
N TYR A 49 -4.02 11.78 13.28
CA TYR A 49 -5.23 12.09 14.06
C TYR A 49 -5.54 13.60 14.15
N ARG A 50 -4.88 14.43 13.32
CA ARG A 50 -4.94 15.91 13.37
C ARG A 50 -5.10 16.55 12.00
N MET A 51 -5.30 15.74 10.97
CA MET A 51 -5.45 16.21 9.59
C MET A 51 -6.88 16.72 9.38
N ASP A 52 -7.02 17.71 8.49
CA ASP A 52 -8.33 18.13 8.00
C ASP A 52 -8.84 17.16 6.91
N ALA A 53 -10.14 17.22 6.61
CA ALA A 53 -10.76 16.31 5.63
C ALA A 53 -10.19 16.43 4.20
N TYR A 54 -9.54 17.55 3.85
CA TYR A 54 -8.86 17.71 2.56
C TYR A 54 -7.51 16.99 2.57
N GLN A 55 -6.72 17.15 3.64
CA GLN A 55 -5.47 16.40 3.87
C GLN A 55 -5.72 14.89 3.94
N GLU A 56 -6.78 14.46 4.61
CA GLU A 56 -7.21 13.04 4.60
C GLU A 56 -7.54 12.59 3.18
N ALA A 57 -8.41 13.30 2.46
CA ALA A 57 -8.78 12.93 1.09
C ALA A 57 -7.57 12.85 0.13
N GLN A 58 -6.59 13.76 0.28
CA GLN A 58 -5.32 13.74 -0.46
C GLN A 58 -4.53 12.45 -0.19
N LEU A 59 -4.40 12.04 1.08
CA LEU A 59 -3.65 10.84 1.45
C LEU A 59 -4.39 9.54 1.13
N LYS A 60 -5.71 9.49 1.30
CA LYS A 60 -6.54 8.32 0.98
C LYS A 60 -6.54 7.99 -0.52
N ALA A 61 -6.29 8.98 -1.38
CA ALA A 61 -6.05 8.75 -2.80
C ALA A 61 -4.77 7.92 -3.04
N ILE A 62 -3.76 8.01 -2.19
CA ILE A 62 -2.44 7.37 -2.37
C ILE A 62 -2.50 5.87 -2.04
N ASP A 63 -1.89 5.03 -2.87
CA ASP A 63 -1.94 3.57 -2.71
C ASP A 63 -1.00 3.02 -1.63
N ILE A 64 0.19 3.62 -1.48
CA ILE A 64 1.15 3.33 -0.41
C ILE A 64 1.73 4.62 0.19
N ILE A 65 1.70 4.72 1.53
CA ILE A 65 2.20 5.87 2.29
C ILE A 65 3.33 5.39 3.22
N CYS A 66 4.56 5.82 2.93
CA CYS A 66 5.77 5.54 3.68
C CYS A 66 6.05 6.66 4.69
N LEU A 67 5.83 6.41 5.98
CA LEU A 67 5.98 7.39 7.06
C LEU A 67 7.31 7.21 7.81
N THR A 68 8.02 8.31 8.06
CA THR A 68 9.26 8.37 8.86
C THR A 68 9.12 9.30 10.07
N GLU A 69 9.95 9.11 11.10
CA GLU A 69 9.86 9.81 12.41
C GLU A 69 8.49 9.64 13.10
N THR A 70 7.95 8.41 13.08
CA THR A 70 6.63 8.11 13.68
C THR A 70 6.63 8.21 15.21
N TRP A 71 7.78 8.01 15.87
CA TRP A 71 7.97 7.93 17.34
C TRP A 71 7.17 6.84 18.08
N LEU A 72 6.54 5.91 17.36
CA LEU A 72 5.86 4.75 17.95
C LEU A 72 6.88 3.78 18.55
N VAL A 73 6.72 3.37 19.80
CA VAL A 73 7.69 2.50 20.52
C VAL A 73 7.24 1.03 20.55
N GLY A 74 5.94 0.77 20.39
CA GLY A 74 5.38 -0.58 20.25
C GLY A 74 5.27 -1.01 18.79
N GLU A 75 5.05 -2.30 18.57
CA GLU A 75 4.83 -2.87 17.22
C GLU A 75 3.39 -2.70 16.71
N ASP A 76 2.45 -2.36 17.60
CA ASP A 76 1.04 -2.13 17.30
C ASP A 76 0.65 -0.66 17.44
N THR A 77 -0.30 -0.22 16.60
CA THR A 77 -1.06 1.03 16.76
C THR A 77 -2.43 0.89 16.12
N ALA A 78 -3.42 1.62 16.64
CA ALA A 78 -4.59 1.95 15.84
C ALA A 78 -4.22 2.96 14.74
N LEU A 79 -4.87 2.85 13.58
CA LEU A 79 -5.00 3.94 12.62
C LEU A 79 -6.25 4.79 12.96
N PRO A 80 -6.33 6.06 12.52
CA PRO A 80 -7.60 6.77 12.53
C PRO A 80 -8.65 6.03 11.69
N GLU A 81 -9.93 6.16 12.05
CA GLU A 81 -11.04 5.50 11.33
C GLU A 81 -11.11 5.90 9.85
N SER A 82 -10.69 7.12 9.53
CA SER A 82 -10.56 7.63 8.16
C SER A 82 -9.56 6.84 7.31
N PHE A 83 -8.66 6.05 7.88
CA PHE A 83 -7.69 5.20 7.15
C PHE A 83 -8.07 3.71 7.19
N ASN A 84 -9.34 3.36 7.41
CA ASN A 84 -9.76 1.97 7.57
C ASN A 84 -9.58 1.09 6.31
N GLU A 85 -9.39 1.66 5.11
CA GLU A 85 -9.05 0.90 3.91
C GLU A 85 -7.56 0.50 3.81
N PHE A 86 -6.71 0.99 4.73
CA PHE A 86 -5.28 0.68 4.78
C PHE A 86 -4.96 -0.46 5.76
N ASN A 87 -3.95 -1.25 5.40
CA ASN A 87 -3.14 -2.06 6.31
C ASN A 87 -1.89 -1.28 6.71
N ILE A 88 -1.17 -1.73 7.75
CA ILE A 88 0.06 -1.09 8.24
C ILE A 88 1.17 -2.11 8.53
N VAL A 89 2.42 -1.75 8.23
CA VAL A 89 3.63 -2.37 8.76
C VAL A 89 4.36 -1.35 9.63
N LEU A 90 4.69 -1.70 10.88
CA LEU A 90 5.39 -0.81 11.82
C LEU A 90 6.80 -1.30 12.18
N SER A 91 7.78 -0.40 12.16
CA SER A 91 9.07 -0.61 12.82
C SER A 91 9.30 0.43 13.92
N SER A 92 9.60 -0.03 15.12
CA SER A 92 9.56 0.77 16.35
C SER A 92 10.70 1.77 16.46
N ALA A 93 10.37 2.99 16.89
CA ALA A 93 11.30 4.04 17.25
C ALA A 93 12.13 3.65 18.49
N THR A 94 13.45 3.80 18.39
CA THR A 94 14.35 3.44 19.51
C THR A 94 14.30 4.52 20.60
N LYS A 95 14.07 4.11 21.86
CA LYS A 95 14.11 4.99 23.04
C LYS A 95 15.25 4.58 24.00
N LYS A 96 16.44 5.18 23.83
CA LYS A 96 17.65 4.86 24.62
C LYS A 96 17.67 5.41 26.05
N LYS A 97 16.75 6.31 26.43
CA LYS A 97 16.65 6.93 27.77
C LYS A 97 15.20 7.01 28.22
N SER A 98 14.93 6.82 29.51
CA SER A 98 13.57 6.90 30.10
C SER A 98 12.96 8.30 29.95
N LEU A 99 13.74 9.32 30.31
CA LEU A 99 13.44 10.73 30.03
C LEU A 99 13.88 11.08 28.61
N GLY A 100 12.92 11.55 27.80
CA GLY A 100 13.14 11.90 26.41
C GLY A 100 12.18 11.20 25.45
N ARG A 101 12.33 11.57 24.19
CA ARG A 101 11.53 11.14 23.04
C ARG A 101 12.14 9.90 22.39
N ALA A 102 11.30 9.06 21.77
CA ALA A 102 11.76 7.99 20.89
C ALA A 102 12.21 8.56 19.54
N SER A 103 13.31 8.06 18.98
CA SER A 103 13.93 8.60 17.77
C SER A 103 13.80 7.63 16.59
N GLY A 104 13.41 8.13 15.42
CA GLY A 104 13.02 7.33 14.28
C GLY A 104 11.62 6.75 14.43
N GLY A 105 11.48 5.49 14.04
CA GLY A 105 10.20 4.83 13.84
C GLY A 105 9.71 5.01 12.40
N LEU A 106 9.25 3.91 11.82
CA LEU A 106 8.80 3.82 10.44
C LEU A 106 7.39 3.22 10.40
N ALA A 107 6.60 3.62 9.41
CA ALA A 107 5.39 2.89 9.04
C ALA A 107 5.26 2.82 7.52
N VAL A 108 4.75 1.71 7.00
CA VAL A 108 4.25 1.62 5.62
C VAL A 108 2.76 1.31 5.71
N LEU A 109 1.93 2.29 5.35
CA LEU A 109 0.49 2.11 5.18
C LEU A 109 0.24 1.75 3.72
N TYR A 110 -0.61 0.77 3.44
CA TYR A 110 -0.92 0.34 2.07
C TYR A 110 -2.38 -0.08 1.92
N LYS A 111 -3.03 0.26 0.80
CA LYS A 111 -4.45 -0.09 0.59
C LYS A 111 -4.66 -1.61 0.64
N LYS A 112 -5.73 -2.07 1.31
CA LYS A 112 -6.08 -3.48 1.54
C LYS A 112 -6.22 -4.36 0.29
N GLN A 113 -6.42 -3.74 -0.87
CA GLN A 113 -6.45 -4.40 -2.18
C GLN A 113 -5.08 -4.87 -2.69
N LEU A 114 -3.98 -4.40 -2.09
CA LEU A 114 -2.61 -4.79 -2.43
C LEU A 114 -2.17 -6.00 -1.60
N LYS A 115 -1.62 -7.03 -2.25
CA LYS A 115 -0.85 -8.07 -1.54
C LYS A 115 0.46 -7.44 -1.06
N CYS A 116 0.84 -7.70 0.18
CA CYS A 116 2.11 -7.28 0.77
C CYS A 116 2.76 -8.45 1.52
N ARG A 117 4.05 -8.69 1.27
CA ARG A 117 4.91 -9.58 2.06
C ARG A 117 6.10 -8.77 2.57
N ILE A 118 6.27 -8.72 3.89
CA ILE A 118 7.46 -8.12 4.51
C ILE A 118 8.66 -8.99 4.12
N ILE A 119 9.68 -8.36 3.53
CA ILE A 119 10.98 -8.98 3.27
C ILE A 119 11.86 -8.82 4.50
N GLU A 120 11.94 -7.59 5.02
CA GLU A 120 12.76 -7.22 6.16
C GLU A 120 12.23 -5.99 6.89
N LYS A 121 12.55 -5.88 8.19
CA LYS A 121 12.10 -4.81 9.06
C LYS A 121 13.19 -4.47 10.08
N THR A 122 13.88 -3.35 9.88
CA THR A 122 14.91 -2.82 10.80
C THR A 122 14.49 -1.46 11.35
N ASN A 123 15.24 -0.89 12.30
CA ASN A 123 15.03 0.48 12.75
C ASN A 123 15.53 1.55 11.75
N LEU A 124 16.06 1.13 10.60
CA LEU A 124 16.56 1.97 9.50
C LEU A 124 15.72 1.83 8.22
N TRP A 125 15.08 0.68 7.96
CA TRP A 125 14.16 0.49 6.84
C TRP A 125 13.04 -0.53 7.09
N ILE A 126 11.95 -0.39 6.33
CA ILE A 126 10.95 -1.43 6.08
C ILE A 126 11.07 -1.82 4.61
N CYS A 127 11.35 -3.09 4.31
CA CYS A 127 11.44 -3.63 2.95
C CYS A 127 10.28 -4.61 2.71
N CYS A 128 9.47 -4.37 1.68
CA CYS A 128 8.25 -5.12 1.40
C CYS A 128 8.13 -5.44 -0.10
N HIS A 129 7.76 -6.68 -0.41
CA HIS A 129 7.34 -7.11 -1.74
C HIS A 129 5.84 -6.89 -1.88
N PHE A 130 5.44 -6.11 -2.88
CA PHE A 130 4.05 -5.79 -3.18
C PHE A 130 3.61 -6.43 -4.49
N GLN A 131 2.33 -6.81 -4.56
CA GLN A 131 1.69 -7.23 -5.81
C GLN A 131 0.30 -6.58 -5.98
N GLN A 132 0.08 -6.03 -7.17
CA GLN A 132 -1.19 -5.48 -7.65
C GLN A 132 -1.57 -6.15 -8.97
N ILE A 133 -2.57 -7.02 -8.96
CA ILE A 133 -3.02 -7.77 -10.15
C ILE A 133 -1.85 -8.59 -10.73
N SER A 134 -1.30 -8.19 -11.88
CA SER A 134 -0.12 -8.76 -12.55
C SER A 134 1.20 -8.24 -11.99
N ASP A 135 1.20 -7.00 -11.51
CA ASP A 135 2.41 -6.20 -11.36
C ASP A 135 3.01 -6.41 -9.97
N ARG A 136 4.34 -6.50 -9.91
CA ARG A 136 5.09 -6.72 -8.67
C ARG A 136 6.27 -5.78 -8.58
N PHE A 137 6.56 -5.33 -7.37
CA PHE A 137 7.72 -4.50 -7.08
C PHE A 137 8.16 -4.70 -5.64
N ILE A 138 9.41 -4.34 -5.37
CA ILE A 138 9.97 -4.28 -4.02
C ILE A 138 10.06 -2.81 -3.65
N LEU A 139 9.44 -2.45 -2.53
CA LEU A 139 9.47 -1.11 -1.96
C LEU A 139 10.22 -1.15 -0.64
N MET A 140 11.25 -0.31 -0.54
CA MET A 140 11.98 -0.09 0.70
C MET A 140 11.77 1.35 1.17
N SER A 141 11.16 1.50 2.34
CA SER A 141 11.03 2.78 3.04
C SER A 141 12.16 2.89 4.06
N ASN A 142 13.20 3.67 3.74
CA ASN A 142 14.33 3.93 4.63
C ASN A 142 14.19 5.27 5.39
N TYR A 143 14.85 5.35 6.55
CA TYR A 143 15.09 6.60 7.26
C TYR A 143 16.50 6.61 7.84
N TRP A 144 17.35 7.47 7.28
CA TRP A 144 18.69 7.71 7.80
C TRP A 144 18.66 8.91 8.75
N LYS A 145 19.17 8.73 9.96
CA LYS A 145 19.25 9.79 10.96
C LYS A 145 20.40 10.75 10.63
N PRO A 146 20.35 12.03 11.06
CA PRO A 146 21.46 12.96 10.85
C PRO A 146 22.80 12.53 11.46
N ASP A 147 22.79 11.60 12.43
CA ASP A 147 23.96 11.00 13.08
C ASP A 147 24.30 9.58 12.55
N ALA A 148 23.66 9.11 11.48
CA ALA A 148 23.90 7.79 10.91
C ALA A 148 25.23 7.71 10.12
N ASN A 149 25.97 6.61 10.28
CA ASN A 149 27.10 6.29 9.40
C ASN A 149 26.56 5.86 8.03
N ILE A 150 26.57 6.79 7.07
CA ILE A 150 26.02 6.58 5.72
C ILE A 150 26.64 5.35 5.05
N TYR A 151 27.96 5.14 5.15
CA TYR A 151 28.63 4.01 4.50
C TYR A 151 28.07 2.66 4.96
N PHE A 152 27.97 2.46 6.28
CA PHE A 152 27.35 1.28 6.88
C PHE A 152 25.88 1.14 6.45
N CYS A 153 25.12 2.24 6.46
CA CYS A 153 23.72 2.22 6.00
C CYS A 153 23.57 1.90 4.51
N THR A 154 24.57 2.21 3.67
CA THR A 154 24.56 1.85 2.24
C THR A 154 25.05 0.43 1.96
N GLU A 155 25.97 -0.09 2.79
CA GLU A 155 26.48 -1.46 2.72
C GLU A 155 25.37 -2.46 3.06
N GLU A 156 24.76 -2.33 4.25
CA GLU A 156 23.67 -3.22 4.69
C GLU A 156 22.45 -3.13 3.76
N MET A 157 22.10 -1.92 3.29
CA MET A 157 21.04 -1.72 2.29
C MET A 157 21.32 -2.42 0.98
N SER A 158 22.59 -2.48 0.54
CA SER A 158 22.97 -3.19 -0.68
C SER A 158 22.77 -4.69 -0.53
N ASP A 159 23.13 -5.26 0.63
CA ASP A 159 22.90 -6.67 0.91
C ASP A 159 21.41 -7.02 1.03
N THR A 160 20.59 -6.17 1.67
CA THR A 160 19.13 -6.30 1.68
C THR A 160 18.56 -6.32 0.26
N VAL A 161 19.03 -5.42 -0.62
CA VAL A 161 18.56 -5.34 -2.02
C VAL A 161 19.05 -6.54 -2.86
N ASN A 162 20.32 -6.92 -2.74
CA ASN A 162 20.89 -8.08 -3.42
C ASN A 162 20.15 -9.37 -3.04
N LYS A 163 19.93 -9.59 -1.75
CA LYS A 163 19.13 -10.70 -1.24
C LYS A 163 17.69 -10.65 -1.76
N ALA A 164 17.05 -9.48 -1.75
CA ALA A 164 15.69 -9.33 -2.24
C ALA A 164 15.55 -9.65 -3.74
N GLN A 165 16.56 -9.34 -4.56
CA GLN A 165 16.61 -9.74 -5.98
C GLN A 165 16.77 -11.26 -6.18
N ILE A 166 17.46 -11.94 -5.27
CA ILE A 166 17.68 -13.41 -5.32
C ILE A 166 16.46 -14.19 -4.78
N ASP A 167 15.91 -13.75 -3.64
CA ASP A 167 14.79 -14.42 -2.95
C ASP A 167 13.42 -14.14 -3.62
N TYR A 168 13.29 -13.02 -4.35
CA TYR A 168 12.04 -12.57 -4.99
C TYR A 168 12.26 -12.28 -6.50
N PRO A 169 12.61 -13.30 -7.32
CA PRO A 169 12.47 -13.21 -8.76
C PRO A 169 10.99 -13.09 -9.16
N ASN A 170 10.69 -13.02 -10.46
CA ASN A 170 9.33 -12.80 -10.99
C ASN A 170 8.33 -13.97 -10.79
N THR A 171 8.53 -14.84 -9.79
CA THR A 171 7.65 -15.93 -9.39
C THR A 171 6.37 -15.43 -8.72
N SER A 172 5.29 -16.22 -8.85
CA SER A 172 3.94 -15.89 -8.38
C SER A 172 3.64 -16.40 -6.97
N TRP A 173 2.87 -15.61 -6.22
CA TRP A 173 2.40 -15.86 -4.85
C TRP A 173 0.93 -15.40 -4.72
#